data_AF-A0A847YEK2-F1
#
_entry.id   AF-A0A847YEK2-F1
#
_cell.length_a   1.000
_cell.length_b   1.000
_cell.length_c   1.000
_cell.angle_alpha   90.00
_cell.angle_beta   90.00
_cell.angle_gamma   90.00
#
_symmetry.space_group_name_H-M   'P 1'
#
loop_
_entity.id
_entity.type
_entity.pdbx_description
1 polymer ?
#
loop_
_entity_poly.entity_id
_entity_poly.type
_entity_poly.pdbx_seq_one_letter_code
_entity_poly.pdbx_strand_id
1 'polypeptide(L)'
;PVAVYVDEEQTASRQLWVARLQRRLEAANEVFRKTCGIEFQIQETGTWLSDDSLQNLEDGLDDFAAKVEPRQTFLAIGYSSQFGVEPSGGHLGVSQGILAKHVLIGDTGIRMGEADHVDVLIHELGHYLGAVHVPSNQSVMFPKTRPDLVRGKRFRVGFDPLNALILNCTAEELLQGRRSAAEFSRETITVLQAAYRTVASSPRADGTANQALALVSRADDPAASPLRQRNLSAADAARHEDFDEGRSSRTLPPAAEAARSIVREIVADLASASEERDGPASGPSVIPGATDSDARFEWLVRRAAGAALGLPENLRSHAVAGFLLAVGVLTDSSDLLLDQPVVGAVWRGVESPAERARRIALLGRLTIQGREDWAQHFAVSMALVELTGAGPAKSLGLMKEWRDSQGRSGFSFADLAADYAGVRLADALRQNRVSLENLDRDFKVADFVPQLAPLPEGITAADFQTLYGGLMGRQFSQMLDRIETTIDEAPGWARLRQSVSE
;
A
#
# COMPACT_ATOMS: atom_id res chain seq x y z
N PRO A 1 2.96 -13.66 -14.96
CA PRO A 1 3.51 -14.32 -16.18
C PRO A 1 3.90 -13.28 -17.22
N VAL A 2 5.12 -13.35 -17.76
CA VAL A 2 5.60 -12.44 -18.80
C VAL A 2 6.14 -13.20 -20.00
N ALA A 3 6.02 -12.59 -21.18
CA ALA A 3 6.71 -13.02 -22.38
C ALA A 3 7.90 -12.08 -22.64
N VAL A 4 9.05 -12.62 -23.01
CA VAL A 4 10.27 -11.85 -23.28
C VAL A 4 10.68 -12.00 -24.72
N TYR A 5 10.83 -10.87 -25.40
CA TYR A 5 11.19 -10.82 -26.81
C TYR A 5 12.47 -10.00 -26.97
N VAL A 6 13.34 -10.42 -27.90
CA VAL A 6 14.48 -9.64 -28.38
C VAL A 6 14.31 -9.36 -29.87
N ASP A 7 14.85 -8.25 -30.35
CA ASP A 7 14.86 -7.98 -31.78
C ASP A 7 15.85 -8.87 -32.55
N GLU A 8 15.74 -8.92 -33.88
CA GLU A 8 16.57 -9.75 -34.75
C GLU A 8 18.05 -9.34 -34.75
N GLU A 9 18.34 -8.11 -34.34
CA GLU A 9 19.67 -7.54 -34.19
C GLU A 9 20.43 -8.14 -33.01
N GLN A 10 19.74 -8.87 -32.12
CA GLN A 10 20.37 -9.62 -31.05
C GLN A 10 21.21 -10.79 -31.59
N THR A 11 22.52 -10.59 -31.61
CA THR A 11 23.49 -11.56 -32.15
C THR A 11 23.81 -12.73 -31.22
N ALA A 12 23.50 -12.65 -29.92
CA ALA A 12 23.74 -13.74 -28.98
C ALA A 12 22.83 -14.94 -29.27
N SER A 13 23.32 -16.16 -29.01
CA SER A 13 22.45 -17.35 -29.14
C SER A 13 21.26 -17.27 -28.17
N ARG A 14 20.14 -17.89 -28.56
CA ARG A 14 18.91 -17.93 -27.74
C ARG A 14 19.16 -18.33 -26.30
N GLN A 15 19.96 -19.37 -26.08
CA GLN A 15 20.28 -19.84 -24.74
C GLN A 15 21.01 -18.79 -23.89
N LEU A 16 21.92 -18.01 -24.51
CA LEU A 16 22.72 -17.01 -23.80
C LEU A 16 21.90 -15.78 -23.43
N TRP A 17 21.13 -15.22 -24.37
CA TRP A 17 20.34 -14.02 -24.06
C TRP A 17 19.17 -14.35 -23.12
N VAL A 18 18.52 -15.52 -23.25
CA VAL A 18 17.48 -15.94 -22.30
C VAL A 18 18.05 -16.04 -20.89
N ALA A 19 19.19 -16.71 -20.72
CA ALA A 19 19.83 -16.83 -19.41
C ALA A 19 20.25 -15.47 -18.84
N ARG A 20 20.68 -14.52 -19.68
CA ARG A 20 21.00 -13.15 -19.27
C ARG A 20 19.76 -12.41 -18.76
N LEU A 21 18.68 -12.38 -19.55
CA LEU A 21 17.46 -11.67 -19.21
C LEU A 21 16.73 -12.30 -18.01
N GLN A 22 16.81 -13.62 -17.87
CA GLN A 22 16.29 -14.31 -16.70
C GLN A 22 16.99 -13.86 -15.42
N ARG A 23 18.33 -13.78 -15.40
CA ARG A 23 19.08 -13.25 -14.25
C ARG A 23 18.72 -11.80 -13.93
N ARG A 24 18.53 -10.96 -14.96
CA ARG A 24 18.10 -9.56 -14.79
C ARG A 24 16.71 -9.49 -14.14
N LEU A 25 15.78 -10.31 -14.60
CA LEU A 25 14.42 -10.37 -14.03
C LEU A 25 14.41 -10.95 -12.62
N GLU A 26 15.23 -11.96 -12.32
CA GLU A 26 15.41 -12.50 -10.96
C GLU A 26 15.91 -11.41 -10.00
N ALA A 27 16.90 -10.61 -10.40
CA ALA A 27 17.37 -9.48 -9.61
C ALA A 27 16.29 -8.40 -9.42
N ALA A 28 15.50 -8.09 -10.45
CA ALA A 28 14.37 -7.16 -10.34
C ALA A 28 13.28 -7.71 -9.40
N ASN A 29 13.00 -9.02 -9.45
CA ASN A 29 12.03 -9.69 -8.59
C ASN A 29 12.40 -9.62 -7.11
N GLU A 30 13.68 -9.54 -6.74
CA GLU A 30 14.07 -9.30 -5.34
C GLU A 30 13.51 -7.98 -4.81
N VAL A 31 13.40 -6.96 -5.66
CA VAL A 31 12.86 -5.63 -5.32
C VAL A 31 11.34 -5.66 -5.27
N PHE A 32 10.70 -6.21 -6.30
CA PHE A 32 9.22 -6.26 -6.37
C PHE A 32 8.61 -7.17 -5.30
N ARG A 33 9.23 -8.32 -5.00
CA ARG A 33 8.79 -9.21 -3.92
C ARG A 33 8.78 -8.48 -2.58
N LYS A 34 9.86 -7.75 -2.28
CA LYS A 34 9.98 -6.96 -1.04
C LYS A 34 9.04 -5.75 -1.01
N THR A 35 8.81 -5.12 -2.16
CA THR A 35 8.02 -3.88 -2.22
C THR A 35 6.53 -4.17 -2.20
N CYS A 36 6.04 -5.08 -3.03
CA CYS A 36 4.61 -5.32 -3.24
C CYS A 36 4.22 -6.80 -3.39
N GLY A 37 5.12 -7.75 -3.11
CA GLY A 37 4.83 -9.18 -3.16
C GLY A 37 4.63 -9.77 -4.56
N ILE A 38 4.86 -8.99 -5.62
CA ILE A 38 4.72 -9.44 -7.01
C ILE A 38 6.02 -10.03 -7.54
N GLU A 39 5.90 -11.09 -8.34
CA GLU A 39 6.99 -11.67 -9.12
C GLU A 39 6.64 -11.79 -10.60
N PHE A 40 7.57 -11.41 -11.45
CA PHE A 40 7.51 -11.59 -12.89
C PHE A 40 8.19 -12.89 -13.28
N GLN A 41 7.45 -13.81 -13.89
CA GLN A 41 7.96 -15.12 -14.30
C GLN A 41 7.90 -15.25 -15.82
N ILE A 42 9.04 -15.50 -16.45
CA ILE A 42 9.14 -15.72 -17.90
C ILE A 42 8.45 -17.05 -18.23
N GLN A 43 7.40 -16.99 -19.04
CA GLN A 43 6.72 -18.19 -19.56
C GLN A 43 6.91 -18.37 -21.05
N GLU A 44 7.24 -17.30 -21.76
CA GLU A 44 7.39 -17.32 -23.20
C GLU A 44 8.63 -16.50 -23.58
N THR A 45 9.36 -16.98 -24.59
CA THR A 45 10.50 -16.27 -25.16
C THR A 45 10.41 -16.28 -26.68
N GLY A 46 10.77 -15.17 -27.32
CA GLY A 46 10.69 -15.05 -28.77
C GLY A 46 11.63 -14.01 -29.34
N THR A 47 11.58 -13.89 -30.66
CA THR A 47 12.22 -12.83 -31.43
C THR A 47 11.17 -12.14 -32.27
N TRP A 48 11.26 -10.83 -32.47
CA TRP A 48 10.42 -10.12 -33.44
C TRP A 48 11.30 -9.48 -34.51
N LEU A 49 10.68 -9.09 -35.63
CA LEU A 49 11.33 -8.35 -36.70
C LEU A 49 11.02 -6.86 -36.52
N SER A 50 11.94 -6.06 -36.00
CA SER A 50 11.74 -4.63 -35.78
C SER A 50 11.87 -3.80 -37.06
N ASP A 51 11.33 -2.58 -37.06
CA ASP A 51 11.49 -1.64 -38.17
C ASP A 51 12.73 -0.75 -37.94
N ASP A 52 13.81 -1.06 -38.65
CA ASP A 52 15.10 -0.34 -38.64
C ASP A 52 15.00 1.16 -38.98
N SER A 53 13.89 1.62 -39.56
CA SER A 53 13.72 3.05 -39.89
C SER A 53 13.34 3.91 -38.70
N LEU A 54 12.86 3.30 -37.60
CA LEU A 54 12.38 4.01 -36.42
C LEU A 54 13.52 4.66 -35.64
N GLN A 55 13.27 5.88 -35.15
CA GLN A 55 14.30 6.71 -34.51
C GLN A 55 14.11 6.87 -32.99
N ASN A 56 12.95 6.47 -32.46
CA ASN A 56 12.61 6.63 -31.05
C ASN A 56 11.91 5.39 -30.49
N LEU A 57 11.98 5.25 -29.15
CA LEU A 57 11.46 4.09 -28.45
C LEU A 57 9.93 4.05 -28.44
N GLU A 58 9.26 5.19 -28.46
CA GLU A 58 7.81 5.31 -28.47
C GLU A 58 7.22 4.66 -29.74
N ASP A 59 7.72 5.03 -30.91
CA ASP A 59 7.35 4.41 -32.19
C ASP A 59 7.76 2.93 -32.23
N GLY A 60 8.92 2.59 -31.64
CA GLY A 60 9.37 1.20 -31.51
C GLY A 60 8.44 0.34 -30.65
N LEU A 61 7.84 0.91 -29.61
CA LEU A 61 6.86 0.21 -28.77
C LEU A 61 5.58 -0.08 -29.55
N ASP A 62 5.13 0.87 -30.36
CA ASP A 62 3.95 0.68 -31.22
C ASP A 62 4.21 -0.39 -32.28
N ASP A 63 5.40 -0.42 -32.88
CA ASP A 63 5.83 -1.49 -33.80
C ASP A 63 5.84 -2.86 -33.12
N PHE A 64 6.45 -2.94 -31.94
CA PHE A 64 6.49 -4.17 -31.14
C PHE A 64 5.08 -4.64 -30.78
N ALA A 65 4.22 -3.75 -30.32
CA ALA A 65 2.84 -4.06 -29.93
C ALA A 65 1.98 -4.51 -31.12
N ALA A 66 2.23 -3.97 -32.32
CA ALA A 66 1.54 -4.39 -33.54
C ALA A 66 1.95 -5.80 -34.01
N LYS A 67 3.18 -6.22 -33.72
CA LYS A 67 3.76 -7.48 -34.21
C LYS A 67 3.72 -8.63 -33.20
N VAL A 68 3.66 -8.32 -31.90
CA VAL A 68 3.71 -9.30 -30.81
C VAL A 68 2.47 -9.20 -29.96
N GLU A 69 1.69 -10.28 -29.86
CA GLU A 69 0.49 -10.34 -29.01
C GLU A 69 0.73 -11.28 -27.81
N PRO A 70 0.79 -10.77 -26.56
CA PRO A 70 0.87 -11.62 -25.38
C PRO A 70 -0.48 -12.31 -25.12
N ARG A 71 -0.62 -13.56 -25.55
CA ARG A 71 -1.88 -14.32 -25.43
C ARG A 71 -2.06 -15.04 -24.10
N GLN A 72 -0.98 -15.61 -23.57
CA GLN A 72 -0.99 -16.40 -22.33
C GLN A 72 -0.28 -15.68 -21.18
N THR A 73 0.27 -14.51 -21.43
CA THR A 73 1.04 -13.71 -20.47
C THR A 73 0.36 -12.36 -20.23
N PHE A 74 0.70 -11.73 -19.11
CA PHE A 74 0.13 -10.44 -18.71
C PHE A 74 0.83 -9.26 -19.40
N LEU A 75 2.08 -9.48 -19.79
CA LEU A 75 2.99 -8.45 -20.26
C LEU A 75 3.98 -9.09 -21.23
N ALA A 76 4.16 -8.47 -22.39
CA ALA A 76 5.28 -8.69 -23.28
C ALA A 76 6.36 -7.63 -23.01
N ILE A 77 7.57 -8.09 -22.72
CA ILE A 77 8.76 -7.24 -22.52
C ILE A 77 9.65 -7.40 -23.75
N GLY A 78 9.72 -6.37 -24.58
CA GLY A 78 10.62 -6.28 -25.71
C GLY A 78 11.97 -5.68 -25.31
N TYR A 79 13.06 -6.24 -25.82
CA TYR A 79 14.41 -5.70 -25.69
C TYR A 79 14.94 -5.39 -27.08
N SER A 80 15.15 -4.11 -27.38
CA SER A 80 15.62 -3.67 -28.69
C SER A 80 17.03 -3.10 -28.68
N SER A 81 17.86 -3.62 -29.57
CA SER A 81 19.22 -3.20 -29.88
C SER A 81 19.27 -2.02 -30.87
N GLN A 82 18.15 -1.65 -31.51
CA GLN A 82 18.08 -0.60 -32.55
C GLN A 82 18.26 0.83 -32.00
N PHE A 83 17.70 1.14 -30.83
CA PHE A 83 17.57 2.53 -30.33
C PHE A 83 18.83 3.09 -29.65
N GLY A 84 20.00 2.78 -30.21
CA GLY A 84 21.32 3.14 -29.70
C GLY A 84 21.85 4.42 -30.31
N VAL A 85 22.12 5.41 -29.46
CA VAL A 85 22.87 6.66 -29.73
C VAL A 85 22.05 7.82 -30.33
N GLU A 86 21.26 8.47 -29.47
CA GLU A 86 21.07 9.92 -29.57
C GLU A 86 21.73 10.63 -28.36
N PRO A 87 22.51 11.72 -28.57
CA PRO A 87 23.16 12.49 -27.50
C PRO A 87 22.19 13.25 -26.59
N SER A 88 20.93 13.35 -26.99
CA SER A 88 19.89 14.20 -26.42
C SER A 88 18.91 13.40 -25.56
N GLY A 89 19.33 12.99 -24.36
CA GLY A 89 18.41 12.78 -23.22
C GLY A 89 17.24 11.79 -23.37
N GLY A 90 17.22 10.90 -24.36
CA GLY A 90 16.10 9.97 -24.58
C GLY A 90 15.86 8.97 -23.45
N HIS A 91 14.60 8.56 -23.29
CA HIS A 91 14.15 7.50 -22.38
C HIS A 91 14.90 6.17 -22.65
N LEU A 92 14.94 5.28 -21.66
CA LEU A 92 15.65 3.99 -21.74
C LEU A 92 14.71 2.79 -21.89
N GLY A 93 13.44 3.01 -21.57
CA GLY A 93 12.32 2.19 -21.97
C GLY A 93 11.06 3.04 -22.02
N VAL A 94 9.96 2.39 -22.41
CA VAL A 94 8.65 3.02 -22.52
C VAL A 94 7.56 1.97 -22.25
N SER A 95 6.45 2.42 -21.66
CA SER A 95 5.24 1.64 -21.41
C SER A 95 3.99 2.44 -21.79
N GLN A 96 2.91 1.77 -22.21
CA GLN A 96 1.63 2.42 -22.57
C GLN A 96 0.73 2.71 -21.35
N GLY A 97 1.26 2.68 -20.13
CA GLY A 97 0.53 2.97 -18.88
C GLY A 97 0.35 1.79 -17.94
N ILE A 98 -0.55 1.96 -16.97
CA ILE A 98 -0.75 1.03 -15.84
C ILE A 98 -1.37 -0.28 -16.33
N LEU A 99 -0.68 -1.40 -16.07
CA LEU A 99 -1.01 -2.74 -16.55
C LEU A 99 -1.14 -2.86 -18.08
N ALA A 100 -0.39 -2.03 -18.82
CA ALA A 100 -0.30 -2.14 -20.28
C ALA A 100 0.27 -3.50 -20.71
N LYS A 101 -0.16 -4.01 -21.87
CA LYS A 101 0.26 -5.33 -22.36
C LYS A 101 1.72 -5.38 -22.83
N HIS A 102 2.36 -4.24 -23.05
CA HIS A 102 3.67 -4.13 -23.67
C HIS A 102 4.56 -3.12 -22.97
N VAL A 103 5.83 -3.49 -22.82
CA VAL A 103 6.93 -2.63 -22.39
C VAL A 103 8.08 -2.87 -23.37
N LEU A 104 8.74 -1.80 -23.81
CA LEU A 104 9.94 -1.87 -24.64
C LEU A 104 11.12 -1.27 -23.89
N ILE A 105 12.24 -1.98 -23.87
CA ILE A 105 13.49 -1.59 -23.22
C ILE A 105 14.60 -1.53 -24.27
N GLY A 106 15.39 -0.46 -24.26
CA GLY A 106 16.61 -0.39 -25.07
C GLY A 106 17.70 -1.31 -24.50
N ASP A 107 18.12 -2.33 -25.26
CA ASP A 107 19.19 -3.30 -24.95
C ASP A 107 20.44 -3.06 -25.82
N THR A 108 20.69 -1.81 -26.20
CA THR A 108 21.90 -1.47 -26.95
C THR A 108 23.14 -1.73 -26.10
N GLY A 109 24.20 -2.27 -26.70
CA GLY A 109 25.51 -2.59 -26.08
C GLY A 109 26.30 -1.37 -25.59
N ILE A 110 25.62 -0.42 -24.94
CA ILE A 110 26.19 0.75 -24.27
C ILE A 110 27.09 0.26 -23.14
N ARG A 111 28.06 1.10 -22.78
CA ARG A 111 28.95 0.99 -21.61
C ARG A 111 28.19 1.03 -20.26
N MET A 112 27.04 0.37 -20.16
CA MET A 112 26.25 0.19 -18.95
C MET A 112 26.63 -1.15 -18.31
N GLY A 113 26.76 -1.16 -16.98
CA GLY A 113 26.96 -2.40 -16.25
C GLY A 113 25.66 -3.20 -16.17
N GLU A 114 25.74 -4.50 -15.85
CA GLU A 114 24.54 -5.31 -15.62
C GLU A 114 23.63 -4.73 -14.52
N ALA A 115 24.19 -4.04 -13.51
CA ALA A 115 23.41 -3.34 -12.49
C ALA A 115 22.54 -2.22 -13.08
N ASP A 116 23.06 -1.46 -14.05
CA ASP A 116 22.30 -0.39 -14.71
C ASP A 116 21.14 -0.96 -15.54
N HIS A 117 21.34 -2.12 -16.19
CA HIS A 117 20.27 -2.82 -16.91
C HIS A 117 19.16 -3.31 -15.98
N VAL A 118 19.52 -3.83 -14.80
CA VAL A 118 18.53 -4.21 -13.78
C VAL A 118 17.76 -2.99 -13.29
N ASP A 119 18.45 -1.87 -13.06
CA ASP A 119 17.84 -0.61 -12.65
C ASP A 119 16.85 -0.05 -13.68
N VAL A 120 17.16 -0.12 -14.98
CA VAL A 120 16.23 0.26 -16.05
C VAL A 120 15.03 -0.69 -16.06
N LEU A 121 15.26 -2.00 -15.97
CA LEU A 121 14.18 -2.98 -15.91
C LEU A 121 13.22 -2.73 -14.74
N ILE A 122 13.74 -2.47 -13.54
CA ILE A 122 12.91 -2.15 -12.36
C ILE A 122 12.12 -0.86 -12.59
N HIS A 123 12.73 0.16 -13.21
CA HIS A 123 12.08 1.43 -13.51
C HIS A 123 10.88 1.25 -14.45
N GLU A 124 11.06 0.53 -15.56
CA GLU A 124 10.00 0.30 -16.55
C GLU A 124 8.89 -0.62 -16.00
N LEU A 125 9.26 -1.67 -15.27
CA LEU A 125 8.28 -2.51 -14.57
C LEU A 125 7.56 -1.74 -13.44
N GLY A 126 8.22 -0.75 -12.86
CA GLY A 126 7.61 0.22 -11.95
C GLY A 126 6.50 1.00 -12.65
N HIS A 127 6.77 1.58 -13.83
CA HIS A 127 5.76 2.25 -14.64
C HIS A 127 4.60 1.33 -15.06
N TYR A 128 4.90 0.07 -15.43
CA TYR A 128 3.87 -0.94 -15.68
C TYR A 128 2.94 -1.14 -14.48
N LEU A 129 3.47 -1.12 -13.25
CA LEU A 129 2.68 -1.18 -12.01
C LEU A 129 2.12 0.19 -11.57
N GLY A 130 2.32 1.24 -12.36
CA GLY A 130 1.77 2.57 -12.16
C GLY A 130 2.64 3.55 -11.38
N ALA A 131 3.88 3.19 -11.06
CA ALA A 131 4.83 4.12 -10.46
C ALA A 131 5.07 5.34 -11.37
N VAL A 132 5.41 6.45 -10.75
CA VAL A 132 5.62 7.74 -11.41
C VAL A 132 6.95 8.33 -10.98
N HIS A 133 7.49 9.24 -11.79
CA HIS A 133 8.77 9.83 -11.45
C HIS A 133 8.69 10.69 -10.19
N VAL A 134 9.78 10.66 -9.42
CA VAL A 134 9.98 11.54 -8.26
C VAL A 134 11.32 12.24 -8.36
N PRO A 135 11.43 13.50 -7.90
CA PRO A 135 12.68 14.26 -7.95
C PRO A 135 13.65 13.87 -6.81
N SER A 136 13.79 12.58 -6.54
CA SER A 136 14.65 12.01 -5.52
C SER A 136 15.58 10.97 -6.12
N ASN A 137 16.88 11.24 -6.15
CA ASN A 137 17.90 10.31 -6.66
C ASN A 137 18.08 9.05 -5.79
N GLN A 138 17.33 8.94 -4.69
CA GLN A 138 17.27 7.74 -3.86
C GLN A 138 16.19 6.76 -4.32
N SER A 139 15.29 7.15 -5.22
CA SER A 139 14.27 6.30 -5.81
C SER A 139 14.74 5.76 -7.15
N VAL A 140 14.41 4.50 -7.46
CA VAL A 140 14.57 3.93 -8.81
C VAL A 140 13.73 4.70 -9.84
N MET A 141 12.67 5.37 -9.39
CA MET A 141 11.81 6.24 -10.20
C MET A 141 12.34 7.68 -10.31
N PHE A 142 13.60 7.93 -9.99
CA PHE A 142 14.25 9.17 -10.42
C PHE A 142 14.29 9.22 -11.95
N PRO A 143 13.91 10.34 -12.61
CA PRO A 143 14.03 10.46 -14.06
C PRO A 143 15.45 10.15 -14.53
N LYS A 144 15.64 9.05 -15.25
CA LYS A 144 16.97 8.63 -15.74
C LYS A 144 17.20 9.23 -17.11
N THR A 145 18.26 10.03 -17.23
CA THR A 145 18.78 10.44 -18.54
C THR A 145 20.02 9.61 -18.86
N ARG A 146 20.24 9.30 -20.15
CA ARG A 146 21.46 8.60 -20.62
C ARG A 146 22.77 9.19 -20.05
N PRO A 147 22.97 10.53 -19.99
CA PRO A 147 24.17 11.14 -19.40
C PRO A 147 24.37 10.89 -17.90
N ASP A 148 23.31 10.59 -17.13
CA ASP A 148 23.43 10.32 -15.70
C ASP A 148 23.99 8.90 -15.44
N LEU A 149 23.63 7.92 -16.27
CA LEU A 149 24.11 6.54 -16.18
C LEU A 149 25.58 6.41 -16.61
N VAL A 150 25.97 7.09 -17.68
CA VAL A 150 27.36 7.09 -18.19
C VAL A 150 28.34 7.71 -17.18
N ARG A 151 27.88 8.56 -16.25
CA ARG A 151 28.72 9.15 -15.18
C ARG A 151 28.86 8.28 -13.93
N GLY A 152 28.30 7.06 -13.92
CA GLY A 152 28.47 6.11 -12.82
C GLY A 152 27.80 6.55 -11.50
N LYS A 153 26.77 7.39 -11.56
CA LYS A 153 25.95 7.68 -10.38
C LYS A 153 25.23 6.38 -9.99
N ARG A 154 25.57 5.81 -8.84
CA ARG A 154 24.85 4.65 -8.29
C ARG A 154 23.44 5.08 -7.91
N PHE A 155 22.45 4.58 -8.64
CA PHE A 155 21.07 4.64 -8.21
C PHE A 155 20.88 3.60 -7.10
N ARG A 156 20.10 3.96 -6.08
CA ARG A 156 19.74 2.99 -5.04
C ARG A 156 18.60 2.13 -5.57
N VAL A 157 18.70 0.83 -5.29
CA VAL A 157 17.73 -0.15 -5.75
C VAL A 157 16.51 -0.12 -4.84
N GLY A 158 15.44 0.56 -5.27
CA GLY A 158 14.12 0.49 -4.65
C GLY A 158 13.25 1.75 -4.81
N PHE A 159 12.00 1.66 -4.36
CA PHE A 159 10.98 2.69 -4.56
C PHE A 159 10.85 3.61 -3.34
N ASP A 160 10.61 4.89 -3.57
CA ASP A 160 10.18 5.82 -2.51
C ASP A 160 8.80 5.42 -1.93
N PRO A 161 8.38 5.93 -0.75
CA PRO A 161 7.16 5.48 -0.09
C PRO A 161 5.89 5.68 -0.90
N LEU A 162 5.82 6.75 -1.71
CA LEU A 162 4.64 7.01 -2.53
C LEU A 162 4.55 5.99 -3.67
N ASN A 163 5.66 5.72 -4.34
CA ASN A 163 5.68 4.68 -5.36
C ASN A 163 5.53 3.27 -4.78
N ALA A 164 6.04 2.98 -3.58
CA ALA A 164 5.78 1.72 -2.89
C ALA A 164 4.28 1.54 -2.61
N LEU A 165 3.59 2.60 -2.15
CA LEU A 165 2.13 2.58 -1.98
C LEU A 165 1.41 2.30 -3.30
N ILE A 166 1.78 3.01 -4.38
CA ILE A 166 1.20 2.83 -5.71
C ILE A 166 1.36 1.39 -6.20
N LEU A 167 2.57 0.83 -6.09
CA LEU A 167 2.86 -0.56 -6.47
C LEU A 167 2.01 -1.55 -5.68
N ASN A 168 1.86 -1.34 -4.37
CA ASN A 168 1.05 -2.20 -3.52
C ASN A 168 -0.44 -2.12 -3.88
N CYS A 169 -0.96 -0.93 -4.20
CA CYS A 169 -2.35 -0.77 -4.65
C CYS A 169 -2.60 -1.53 -5.95
N THR A 170 -1.72 -1.38 -6.94
CA THR A 170 -1.82 -2.12 -8.21
C THR A 170 -1.66 -3.63 -8.00
N ALA A 171 -0.76 -4.05 -7.11
CA ALA A 171 -0.56 -5.47 -6.78
C ALA A 171 -1.80 -6.11 -6.16
N GLU A 172 -2.47 -5.42 -5.25
CA GLU A 172 -3.71 -5.89 -4.62
C GLU A 172 -4.80 -6.13 -5.68
N GLU A 173 -4.99 -5.22 -6.63
CA GLU A 173 -5.95 -5.39 -7.74
C GLU A 173 -5.58 -6.58 -8.65
N LEU A 174 -4.28 -6.77 -8.93
CA LEU A 174 -3.80 -7.93 -9.71
C LEU A 174 -4.12 -9.26 -9.03
N LEU A 175 -3.91 -9.33 -7.71
CA LEU A 175 -4.22 -10.50 -6.88
C LEU A 175 -5.72 -10.79 -6.85
N GLN A 176 -6.56 -9.75 -6.92
CA GLN A 176 -8.01 -9.87 -7.06
C GLN A 176 -8.47 -10.22 -8.48
N GLY A 177 -7.53 -10.47 -9.40
CA GLY A 177 -7.83 -10.93 -10.75
C GLY A 177 -8.05 -9.81 -11.76
N ARG A 178 -7.93 -8.54 -11.37
CA ARG A 178 -8.02 -7.41 -12.32
C ARG A 178 -6.87 -7.45 -13.31
N ARG A 179 -7.12 -6.99 -14.54
CA ARG A 179 -6.14 -7.02 -15.64
C ARG A 179 -5.91 -5.66 -16.29
N SER A 180 -6.68 -4.65 -15.91
CA SER A 180 -6.52 -3.29 -16.41
C SER A 180 -6.90 -2.26 -15.35
N ALA A 181 -6.33 -1.06 -15.44
CA ALA A 181 -6.65 0.04 -14.54
C ALA A 181 -8.14 0.46 -14.59
N ALA A 182 -8.83 0.16 -15.70
CA ALA A 182 -10.26 0.40 -15.84
C ALA A 182 -11.12 -0.50 -14.93
N GLU A 183 -10.56 -1.60 -14.43
CA GLU A 183 -11.27 -2.54 -13.55
C GLU A 183 -10.96 -2.29 -12.06
N PHE A 184 -10.08 -1.33 -11.73
CA PHE A 184 -9.68 -1.08 -10.34
C PHE A 184 -10.87 -0.68 -9.46
N SER A 185 -10.82 -1.09 -8.19
CA SER A 185 -11.81 -0.66 -7.19
C SER A 185 -11.79 0.86 -6.99
N ARG A 186 -12.91 1.43 -6.53
CA ARG A 186 -13.01 2.87 -6.24
C ARG A 186 -12.08 3.28 -5.10
N GLU A 187 -11.91 2.37 -4.14
CA GLU A 187 -11.02 2.50 -2.99
C GLU A 187 -9.57 2.66 -3.49
N THR A 188 -9.10 1.75 -4.34
CA THR A 188 -7.78 1.84 -4.97
C THR A 188 -7.62 3.09 -5.81
N ILE A 189 -8.58 3.42 -6.67
CA ILE A 189 -8.54 4.63 -7.50
C ILE A 189 -8.38 5.88 -6.62
N THR A 190 -9.12 5.96 -5.51
CA THR A 190 -9.03 7.12 -4.61
C THR A 190 -7.64 7.26 -3.99
N VAL A 191 -7.05 6.15 -3.53
CA VAL A 191 -5.69 6.15 -2.98
C VAL A 191 -4.66 6.53 -4.04
N LEU A 192 -4.75 5.95 -5.23
CA LEU A 192 -3.86 6.27 -6.35
C LEU A 192 -3.97 7.74 -6.76
N GLN A 193 -5.17 8.29 -6.88
CA GLN A 193 -5.38 9.71 -7.18
C GLN A 193 -4.72 10.62 -6.13
N ALA A 194 -4.85 10.30 -4.84
CA ALA A 194 -4.22 11.05 -3.77
C ALA A 194 -2.68 10.97 -3.84
N ALA A 195 -2.13 9.78 -4.10
CA ALA A 195 -0.70 9.59 -4.27
C ALA A 195 -0.16 10.39 -5.48
N TYR A 196 -0.82 10.31 -6.64
CA TYR A 196 -0.40 11.04 -7.83
C TYR A 196 -0.51 12.56 -7.68
N ARG A 197 -1.58 13.09 -7.05
CA ARG A 197 -1.68 14.53 -6.73
C ARG A 197 -0.56 14.97 -5.79
N THR A 198 -0.19 14.12 -4.83
CA THR A 198 0.92 14.40 -3.92
C THR A 198 2.24 14.55 -4.68
N VAL A 199 2.54 13.61 -5.59
CA VAL A 199 3.74 13.71 -6.44
C VAL A 199 3.67 14.93 -7.36
N ALA A 200 2.55 15.14 -8.05
CA ALA A 200 2.36 16.23 -9.00
C ALA A 200 2.43 17.63 -8.38
N SER A 201 2.15 17.77 -7.08
CA SER A 201 2.28 19.05 -6.37
C SER A 201 3.72 19.46 -6.06
N SER A 202 4.69 18.57 -6.27
CA SER A 202 6.12 18.89 -6.08
C SER A 202 6.62 19.86 -7.17
N PRO A 203 7.32 20.96 -6.81
CA PRO A 203 7.83 21.94 -7.79
C PRO A 203 8.83 21.37 -8.80
N ARG A 204 9.40 20.18 -8.52
CA ARG A 204 10.37 19.48 -9.38
C ARG A 204 9.78 18.24 -10.04
N ALA A 205 8.47 17.99 -9.89
CA ALA A 205 7.81 16.89 -10.58
C ALA A 205 7.78 17.13 -12.09
N ASP A 206 7.81 16.04 -12.84
CA ASP A 206 7.58 16.07 -14.28
C ASP A 206 6.11 15.70 -14.61
N GLY A 207 5.84 15.41 -15.88
CA GLY A 207 4.49 15.09 -16.36
C GLY A 207 3.96 13.71 -15.98
N THR A 208 4.79 12.78 -15.50
CA THR A 208 4.39 11.36 -15.33
C THR A 208 3.26 11.18 -14.32
N ALA A 209 3.30 11.89 -13.19
CA ALA A 209 2.24 11.85 -12.18
C ALA A 209 0.90 12.38 -12.70
N ASN A 210 0.93 13.45 -13.51
CA ASN A 210 -0.28 14.00 -14.13
C ASN A 210 -0.86 13.07 -15.19
N GLN A 211 -0.01 12.38 -15.96
CA GLN A 211 -0.45 11.37 -16.93
C GLN A 211 -1.10 10.18 -16.24
N ALA A 212 -0.47 9.63 -15.20
CA ALA A 212 -1.03 8.54 -14.40
C ALA A 212 -2.37 8.94 -13.74
N LEU A 213 -2.44 10.16 -13.18
CA LEU A 213 -3.68 10.72 -12.62
C LEU A 213 -4.80 10.78 -13.66
N ALA A 214 -4.51 11.21 -14.89
CA ALA A 214 -5.49 11.26 -15.97
C ALA A 214 -5.99 9.86 -16.35
N LEU A 215 -5.12 8.85 -16.37
CA LEU A 215 -5.49 7.46 -16.66
C LEU A 215 -6.46 6.90 -15.61
N VAL A 216 -6.12 7.01 -14.32
CA VAL A 216 -6.99 6.49 -13.25
C VAL A 216 -8.27 7.31 -13.08
N SER A 217 -8.27 8.60 -13.44
CA SER A 217 -9.49 9.43 -13.39
C SER A 217 -10.46 9.07 -14.52
N ARG A 218 -9.97 8.70 -15.70
CA ARG A 218 -10.84 8.21 -16.80
C ARG A 218 -11.48 6.86 -16.48
N ALA A 219 -10.79 6.02 -15.71
CA ALA A 219 -11.35 4.76 -15.22
C ALA A 219 -12.52 4.99 -14.24
N ASP A 220 -12.49 6.08 -13.47
CA ASP A 220 -13.53 6.44 -12.49
C ASP A 220 -14.78 7.07 -13.14
N ASP A 221 -14.61 7.78 -14.27
CA ASP A 221 -15.70 8.37 -15.05
C ASP A 221 -15.51 8.15 -16.57
N PRO A 222 -16.08 7.07 -17.15
CA PRO A 222 -15.96 6.78 -18.57
C PRO A 222 -16.68 7.79 -19.49
N ALA A 223 -17.47 8.73 -18.93
CA ALA A 223 -18.12 9.81 -19.69
C ALA A 223 -17.28 11.10 -19.80
N ALA A 224 -16.15 11.21 -19.07
CA ALA A 224 -15.30 12.39 -19.06
C ALA A 224 -14.35 12.44 -20.29
N SER A 225 -14.84 12.95 -21.42
CA SER A 225 -14.05 13.16 -22.64
C SER A 225 -13.01 14.31 -22.51
N PRO A 226 -11.88 14.31 -23.24
CA PRO A 226 -10.72 15.20 -23.00
C PRO A 226 -10.93 16.70 -23.31
N LEU A 227 -12.10 17.08 -23.84
CA LEU A 227 -12.32 18.43 -24.37
C LEU A 227 -12.66 19.50 -23.30
N ARG A 228 -12.71 19.14 -22.01
CA ARG A 228 -12.97 20.11 -20.92
C ARG A 228 -11.74 20.59 -20.15
N GLN A 229 -10.53 20.10 -20.45
CA GLN A 229 -9.30 20.48 -19.71
C GLN A 229 -8.46 21.58 -20.36
N ARG A 230 -8.92 22.20 -21.46
CA ARG A 230 -8.34 23.46 -21.93
C ARG A 230 -9.17 24.61 -21.38
N ASN A 231 -8.54 25.37 -20.47
CA ASN A 231 -9.03 26.54 -19.75
C ASN A 231 -9.65 26.27 -18.38
N LEU A 232 -8.80 25.96 -17.40
CA LEU A 232 -9.03 26.39 -16.03
C LEU A 232 -7.87 27.32 -15.67
N SER A 233 -8.17 28.61 -15.58
CA SER A 233 -7.22 29.60 -15.09
C SER A 233 -7.13 29.48 -13.56
N ALA A 234 -6.04 29.96 -12.97
CA ALA A 234 -5.80 29.93 -11.52
C ALA A 234 -6.88 30.63 -10.66
N ALA A 235 -7.89 31.27 -11.28
CA ALA A 235 -9.04 31.88 -10.61
C ALA A 235 -10.22 30.91 -10.38
N ASP A 236 -10.29 29.78 -11.11
CA ASP A 236 -11.41 28.82 -11.01
C ASP A 236 -11.23 27.78 -9.88
N ALA A 237 -10.02 27.68 -9.33
CA ALA A 237 -9.69 26.78 -8.22
C ALA A 237 -10.30 27.20 -6.87
N ALA A 238 -10.91 28.39 -6.77
CA ALA A 238 -11.47 28.95 -5.54
C ALA A 238 -13.01 28.93 -5.47
N ARG A 239 -13.71 28.18 -6.36
CA ARG A 239 -15.19 28.14 -6.42
C ARG A 239 -15.82 26.74 -6.36
N HIS A 240 -15.07 25.74 -5.92
CA HIS A 240 -15.62 24.42 -5.58
C HIS A 240 -15.55 24.13 -4.08
N GLU A 241 -16.05 25.08 -3.29
CA GLU A 241 -16.46 24.85 -1.90
C GLU A 241 -17.92 25.30 -1.79
N ASP A 242 -18.81 24.50 -2.32
CA ASP A 242 -20.22 24.44 -1.92
C ASP A 242 -20.64 22.98 -2.13
N PHE A 243 -20.26 22.16 -1.16
CA PHE A 243 -20.84 20.83 -0.98
C PHE A 243 -22.27 21.06 -0.51
N ASP A 244 -23.22 20.80 -1.40
CA ASP A 244 -24.67 20.82 -1.18
C ASP A 244 -25.03 19.95 0.05
N GLU A 245 -25.21 20.59 1.21
CA GLU A 245 -25.79 20.01 2.43
C GLU A 245 -27.29 19.78 2.21
N GLY A 246 -27.64 18.83 1.35
CA GLY A 246 -29.04 18.60 1.03
C GLY A 246 -29.27 17.41 0.12
N ARG A 247 -29.63 16.26 0.73
CA ARG A 247 -30.09 15.00 0.09
C ARG A 247 -29.00 14.11 -0.51
N SER A 248 -28.55 13.16 0.29
CA SER A 248 -28.62 11.75 -0.12
C SER A 248 -28.63 10.86 1.11
N SER A 249 -29.68 10.06 1.26
CA SER A 249 -29.65 8.87 2.11
C SER A 249 -28.64 7.89 1.51
N ARG A 250 -27.34 8.13 1.70
CA ARG A 250 -26.29 7.17 1.35
C ARG A 250 -26.35 6.06 2.37
N THR A 251 -26.95 4.94 2.00
CA THR A 251 -26.77 3.66 2.69
C THR A 251 -25.27 3.39 2.83
N LEU A 252 -24.83 3.08 4.05
CA LEU A 252 -23.43 2.75 4.32
C LEU A 252 -23.03 1.49 3.54
N PRO A 253 -21.76 1.37 3.12
CA PRO A 253 -21.25 0.07 2.65
C PRO A 253 -21.53 -1.02 3.70
N PRO A 254 -21.86 -2.26 3.32
CA PRO A 254 -22.23 -3.31 4.27
C PRO A 254 -21.19 -3.56 5.37
N ALA A 255 -19.90 -3.45 5.06
CA ALA A 255 -18.82 -3.53 6.05
C ALA A 255 -18.88 -2.40 7.11
N ALA A 256 -19.15 -1.17 6.68
CA ALA A 256 -19.30 -0.02 7.58
C ALA A 256 -20.61 -0.11 8.39
N GLU A 257 -21.68 -0.68 7.82
CA GLU A 257 -22.91 -0.96 8.55
C GLU A 257 -22.71 -2.05 9.62
N ALA A 258 -22.00 -3.13 9.28
CA ALA A 258 -21.60 -4.16 10.24
C ALA A 258 -20.75 -3.57 11.36
N ALA A 259 -19.77 -2.73 11.03
CA ALA A 259 -18.94 -2.03 12.02
C ALA A 259 -19.79 -1.15 12.95
N ARG A 260 -20.74 -0.39 12.40
CA ARG A 260 -21.69 0.43 13.18
C ARG A 260 -22.52 -0.39 14.15
N SER A 261 -22.99 -1.57 13.72
CA SER A 261 -23.73 -2.48 14.60
C SER A 261 -22.86 -2.94 15.77
N ILE A 262 -21.62 -3.36 15.49
CA ILE A 262 -20.65 -3.80 16.51
C ILE A 262 -20.33 -2.68 17.50
N VAL A 263 -19.99 -1.47 17.00
CA VAL A 263 -19.65 -0.32 17.84
C VAL A 263 -20.81 0.05 18.77
N ARG A 264 -22.04 0.06 18.25
CA ARG A 264 -23.24 0.39 19.04
C ARG A 264 -23.54 -0.63 20.11
N GLU A 265 -23.40 -1.93 19.81
CA GLU A 265 -23.59 -3.00 20.79
C GLU A 265 -22.62 -2.82 21.97
N ILE A 266 -21.33 -2.63 21.68
CA ILE A 266 -20.30 -2.45 22.71
C ILE A 266 -20.56 -1.20 23.56
N VAL A 267 -20.89 -0.08 22.92
CA VAL A 267 -21.16 1.18 23.63
C VAL A 267 -22.43 1.06 24.49
N ALA A 268 -23.45 0.34 24.03
CA ALA A 268 -24.66 0.07 24.80
C ALA A 268 -24.37 -0.79 26.04
N ASP A 269 -23.61 -1.88 25.89
CA ASP A 269 -23.20 -2.73 27.02
C ASP A 269 -22.44 -1.94 28.08
N LEU A 270 -21.50 -1.09 27.65
CA LEU A 270 -20.74 -0.23 28.55
C LEU A 270 -21.62 0.82 29.24
N ALA A 271 -22.59 1.40 28.52
CA ALA A 271 -23.54 2.33 29.11
C ALA A 271 -24.37 1.66 30.21
N SER A 272 -24.90 0.45 29.96
CA SER A 272 -25.66 -0.31 30.96
C SER A 272 -24.80 -0.68 32.17
N ALA A 273 -23.56 -1.15 31.96
CA ALA A 273 -22.63 -1.45 33.05
C ALA A 273 -22.23 -0.20 33.86
N SER A 274 -22.23 0.99 33.25
CA SER A 274 -21.97 2.25 33.95
C SER A 274 -23.15 2.66 34.83
N GLU A 275 -24.39 2.47 34.39
CA GLU A 275 -25.60 2.84 35.12
C GLU A 275 -25.82 1.93 36.35
N GLU A 276 -25.48 0.64 36.24
CA GLU A 276 -25.54 -0.31 37.36
C GLU A 276 -24.54 0.01 38.49
N ARG A 277 -23.52 0.85 38.21
CA ARG A 277 -22.43 1.18 39.15
C ARG A 277 -22.67 2.41 40.02
N ASP A 278 -23.81 3.09 39.94
CA ASP A 278 -24.13 4.29 40.74
C ASP A 278 -24.31 3.98 42.26
N GLY A 279 -23.19 3.65 42.91
CA GLY A 279 -22.97 3.52 44.36
C GLY A 279 -21.54 4.01 44.72
N PRO A 280 -21.25 4.33 46.00
CA PRO A 280 -20.09 5.16 46.38
C PRO A 280 -18.77 4.39 46.46
N ALA A 281 -18.36 3.72 45.38
CA ALA A 281 -17.06 3.05 45.26
C ALA A 281 -16.35 3.43 43.95
N SER A 282 -15.35 4.29 44.09
CA SER A 282 -14.55 4.94 43.06
C SER A 282 -13.55 3.99 42.40
N GLY A 283 -13.58 3.88 41.06
CA GLY A 283 -12.53 3.25 40.24
C GLY A 283 -12.68 3.60 38.74
N PRO A 284 -11.58 3.77 37.97
CA PRO A 284 -11.59 4.43 36.66
C PRO A 284 -11.93 3.53 35.44
N SER A 285 -12.61 2.38 35.61
CA SER A 285 -13.03 1.55 34.47
C SER A 285 -14.43 1.00 34.61
N VAL A 286 -15.26 1.22 33.59
CA VAL A 286 -16.58 0.59 33.39
C VAL A 286 -16.44 -0.84 32.84
N ILE A 287 -15.27 -1.19 32.30
CA ILE A 287 -15.02 -2.49 31.64
C ILE A 287 -14.89 -3.61 32.70
N PRO A 288 -15.71 -4.68 32.63
CA PRO A 288 -15.65 -5.78 33.58
C PRO A 288 -14.31 -6.53 33.56
N GLY A 289 -13.69 -6.72 34.72
CA GLY A 289 -12.50 -7.57 34.87
C GLY A 289 -11.18 -7.01 34.35
N ALA A 290 -11.16 -5.84 33.71
CA ALA A 290 -9.93 -5.21 33.23
C ALA A 290 -9.15 -4.55 34.38
N THR A 291 -7.94 -5.04 34.64
CA THR A 291 -7.08 -4.59 35.73
C THR A 291 -6.27 -3.33 35.38
N ASP A 292 -6.02 -3.10 34.11
CA ASP A 292 -5.25 -1.97 33.56
C ASP A 292 -5.75 -1.62 32.14
N SER A 293 -5.10 -0.66 31.49
CA SER A 293 -5.49 -0.20 30.14
C SER A 293 -5.13 -1.18 29.01
N ASP A 294 -4.19 -2.11 29.23
CA ASP A 294 -3.86 -3.18 28.27
C ASP A 294 -4.97 -4.25 28.29
N ALA A 295 -5.39 -4.64 29.49
CA ALA A 295 -6.51 -5.57 29.68
C ALA A 295 -7.83 -5.02 29.09
N ARG A 296 -8.03 -3.69 29.10
CA ARG A 296 -9.17 -3.04 28.44
C ARG A 296 -9.12 -3.20 26.91
N PHE A 297 -7.95 -3.05 26.31
CA PHE A 297 -7.78 -3.27 24.86
C PHE A 297 -8.03 -4.73 24.49
N GLU A 298 -7.48 -5.68 25.25
CA GLU A 298 -7.76 -7.11 25.04
C GLU A 298 -9.25 -7.46 25.21
N TRP A 299 -9.93 -6.87 26.19
CA TRP A 299 -11.36 -7.02 26.36
C TRP A 299 -12.13 -6.46 25.16
N LEU A 300 -11.74 -5.27 24.67
CA LEU A 300 -12.39 -4.63 23.52
C LEU A 300 -12.32 -5.51 22.28
N VAL A 301 -11.14 -6.06 21.97
CA VAL A 301 -10.95 -6.94 20.80
C VAL A 301 -11.80 -8.20 20.93
N ARG A 302 -11.82 -8.83 22.11
CA ARG A 302 -12.68 -10.00 22.38
C ARG A 302 -14.16 -9.66 22.18
N ARG A 303 -14.64 -8.60 22.84
CA ARG A 303 -16.04 -8.19 22.76
C ARG A 303 -16.45 -7.83 21.33
N ALA A 304 -15.58 -7.15 20.57
CA ALA A 304 -15.83 -6.85 19.17
C ALA A 304 -15.91 -8.11 18.29
N ALA A 305 -15.08 -9.12 18.56
CA ALA A 305 -15.15 -10.40 17.85
C ALA A 305 -16.47 -11.13 18.17
N GLY A 306 -16.87 -11.19 19.45
CA GLY A 306 -18.16 -11.76 19.85
C GLY A 306 -19.37 -11.02 19.23
N ALA A 307 -19.36 -9.69 19.22
CA ALA A 307 -20.41 -8.89 18.58
C ALA A 307 -20.45 -9.11 17.05
N ALA A 308 -19.30 -9.27 16.41
CA ALA A 308 -19.22 -9.60 14.99
C ALA A 308 -19.83 -10.97 14.67
N LEU A 309 -19.63 -11.97 15.53
CA LEU A 309 -20.26 -13.29 15.41
C LEU A 309 -21.79 -13.23 15.62
N GLY A 310 -22.26 -12.28 16.42
CA GLY A 310 -23.68 -12.02 16.71
C GLY A 310 -24.42 -11.20 15.65
N LEU A 311 -23.76 -10.78 14.57
CA LEU A 311 -24.38 -9.94 13.55
C LEU A 311 -25.63 -10.58 12.91
N PRO A 312 -26.63 -9.76 12.53
CA PRO A 312 -27.84 -10.24 11.88
C PRO A 312 -27.50 -10.91 10.53
N GLU A 313 -28.40 -11.77 10.06
CA GLU A 313 -28.18 -12.63 8.88
C GLU A 313 -27.74 -11.85 7.63
N ASN A 314 -28.29 -10.64 7.43
CA ASN A 314 -27.96 -9.78 6.30
C ASN A 314 -26.55 -9.17 6.35
N LEU A 315 -25.87 -9.19 7.50
CA LEU A 315 -24.51 -8.65 7.69
C LEU A 315 -23.48 -9.72 8.04
N ARG A 316 -23.89 -10.98 8.23
CA ARG A 316 -23.00 -12.06 8.66
C ARG A 316 -21.84 -12.32 7.69
N SER A 317 -22.05 -12.16 6.38
CA SER A 317 -20.98 -12.25 5.36
C SER A 317 -19.93 -11.15 5.48
N HIS A 318 -20.20 -10.10 6.26
CA HIS A 318 -19.31 -8.96 6.49
C HIS A 318 -18.78 -8.93 7.93
N ALA A 319 -18.88 -10.03 8.70
CA ALA A 319 -18.45 -10.06 10.10
C ALA A 319 -16.97 -9.69 10.29
N VAL A 320 -16.07 -10.27 9.48
CA VAL A 320 -14.64 -9.93 9.53
C VAL A 320 -14.40 -8.47 9.14
N ALA A 321 -14.97 -8.01 8.03
CA ALA A 321 -14.82 -6.63 7.59
C ALA A 321 -15.34 -5.62 8.63
N GLY A 322 -16.53 -5.87 9.18
CA GLY A 322 -17.13 -5.07 10.23
C GLY A 322 -16.29 -5.06 11.51
N PHE A 323 -15.75 -6.21 11.92
CA PHE A 323 -14.84 -6.33 13.05
C PHE A 323 -13.58 -5.47 12.88
N LEU A 324 -12.90 -5.57 11.73
CA LEU A 324 -11.67 -4.83 11.45
C LEU A 324 -11.90 -3.31 11.52
N LEU A 325 -12.97 -2.83 10.89
CA LEU A 325 -13.35 -1.42 10.93
C LEU A 325 -13.79 -0.97 12.34
N ALA A 326 -14.57 -1.81 13.05
CA ALA A 326 -15.05 -1.48 14.39
C ALA A 326 -13.90 -1.33 15.38
N VAL A 327 -12.92 -2.23 15.39
CA VAL A 327 -11.74 -2.14 16.28
C VAL A 327 -10.95 -0.86 16.03
N GLY A 328 -10.77 -0.47 14.75
CA GLY A 328 -10.16 0.80 14.37
C GLY A 328 -10.93 2.01 14.91
N VAL A 329 -12.24 2.06 14.70
CA VAL A 329 -13.11 3.15 15.20
C VAL A 329 -13.12 3.19 16.73
N LEU A 330 -13.23 2.05 17.40
CA LEU A 330 -13.31 1.96 18.87
C LEU A 330 -12.04 2.47 19.55
N THR A 331 -10.88 2.24 18.92
CA THR A 331 -9.57 2.63 19.46
C THR A 331 -9.19 4.07 19.08
N ASP A 332 -9.76 4.61 18.00
CA ASP A 332 -9.49 5.98 17.57
C ASP A 332 -10.12 7.00 18.53
N SER A 333 -9.25 7.74 19.21
CA SER A 333 -9.59 8.92 20.03
C SER A 333 -9.14 10.23 19.37
N SER A 334 -8.50 10.17 18.19
CA SER A 334 -7.95 11.32 17.47
C SER A 334 -8.94 11.91 16.45
N ASP A 335 -8.74 13.17 16.08
CA ASP A 335 -9.47 13.79 14.95
C ASP A 335 -8.76 13.56 13.60
N LEU A 336 -7.52 13.02 13.64
CA LEU A 336 -6.64 12.88 12.47
C LEU A 336 -7.24 12.03 11.35
N LEU A 337 -7.98 10.97 11.71
CA LEU A 337 -8.58 10.04 10.76
C LEU A 337 -9.86 10.60 10.11
N LEU A 338 -10.57 11.49 10.79
CA LEU A 338 -11.80 12.12 10.27
C LEU A 338 -11.52 13.05 9.09
N ASP A 339 -10.33 13.64 9.05
CA ASP A 339 -9.88 14.54 7.98
C ASP A 339 -9.36 13.79 6.74
N GLN A 340 -9.18 12.47 6.82
CA GLN A 340 -8.76 11.66 5.69
C GLN A 340 -9.96 11.35 4.76
N PRO A 341 -9.88 11.57 3.44
CA PRO A 341 -11.05 11.44 2.55
C PRO A 341 -11.77 10.08 2.63
N VAL A 342 -11.02 8.98 2.51
CA VAL A 342 -11.58 7.61 2.49
C VAL A 342 -11.89 7.12 3.92
N VAL A 343 -10.88 7.14 4.79
CA VAL A 343 -11.00 6.66 6.18
C VAL A 343 -12.04 7.49 6.94
N GLY A 344 -11.99 8.81 6.82
CA GLY A 344 -12.90 9.72 7.51
C GLY A 344 -14.34 9.63 7.03
N ALA A 345 -14.59 9.25 5.77
CA ALA A 345 -15.95 8.95 5.31
C ALA A 345 -16.51 7.69 5.98
N VAL A 346 -15.70 6.65 6.15
CA VAL A 346 -16.08 5.43 6.86
C VAL A 346 -16.32 5.72 8.34
N TRP A 347 -15.42 6.43 9.02
CA TRP A 347 -15.54 6.75 10.44
C TRP A 347 -16.81 7.56 10.74
N ARG A 348 -17.07 8.61 9.96
CA ARG A 348 -18.30 9.42 10.06
C ARG A 348 -19.57 8.62 9.73
N GLY A 349 -19.44 7.58 8.93
CA GLY A 349 -20.52 6.66 8.64
C GLY A 349 -20.84 5.71 9.80
N VAL A 350 -19.81 5.27 10.53
CA VAL A 350 -19.94 4.34 11.65
C VAL A 350 -20.55 5.02 12.88
N GLU A 351 -20.10 6.22 13.23
CA GLU A 351 -20.60 6.95 14.40
C GLU A 351 -20.75 8.45 14.14
N SER A 352 -21.76 9.05 14.76
CA SER A 352 -21.91 10.51 14.84
C SER A 352 -20.95 11.13 15.86
N PRO A 353 -20.69 12.45 15.81
CA PRO A 353 -19.84 13.11 16.80
C PRO A 353 -20.30 12.92 18.26
N ALA A 354 -21.61 12.84 18.49
CA ALA A 354 -22.18 12.58 19.82
C ALA A 354 -21.95 11.13 20.28
N GLU A 355 -22.16 10.15 19.39
CA GLU A 355 -21.85 8.74 19.65
C GLU A 355 -20.35 8.56 19.95
N ARG A 356 -19.48 9.22 19.17
CA ARG A 356 -18.03 9.25 19.38
C ARG A 356 -17.63 9.77 20.76
N ALA A 357 -18.14 10.94 21.14
CA ALA A 357 -17.86 11.53 22.46
C ALA A 357 -18.29 10.61 23.61
N ARG A 358 -19.45 9.96 23.46
CA ARG A 358 -19.95 8.98 24.43
C ARG A 358 -19.07 7.74 24.50
N ARG A 359 -18.66 7.20 23.35
CA ARG A 359 -17.75 6.05 23.24
C ARG A 359 -16.42 6.31 23.95
N ILE A 360 -15.78 7.44 23.67
CA ILE A 360 -14.49 7.82 24.29
C ILE A 360 -14.61 7.92 25.81
N ALA A 361 -15.69 8.52 26.31
CA ALA A 361 -15.94 8.64 27.75
C ALA A 361 -16.12 7.28 28.44
N LEU A 362 -16.74 6.30 27.78
CA LEU A 362 -17.03 4.97 28.34
C LEU A 362 -15.83 4.01 28.29
N LEU A 363 -15.12 3.95 27.16
CA LEU A 363 -13.96 3.06 26.99
C LEU A 363 -12.76 3.52 27.82
N GLY A 364 -12.58 4.83 27.93
CA GLY A 364 -11.39 5.42 28.53
C GLY A 364 -10.12 5.04 27.76
N ARG A 365 -8.98 5.05 28.46
CA ARG A 365 -7.68 4.79 27.83
C ARG A 365 -7.49 3.31 27.49
N LEU A 366 -7.17 3.04 26.23
CA LEU A 366 -6.83 1.72 25.70
C LEU A 366 -5.34 1.72 25.36
N THR A 367 -4.61 0.68 25.77
CA THR A 367 -3.17 0.63 25.54
C THR A 367 -2.70 -0.73 25.07
N ILE A 368 -1.54 -0.74 24.43
CA ILE A 368 -0.72 -1.93 24.18
C ILE A 368 0.62 -1.65 24.87
N GLN A 369 1.05 -2.52 25.78
CA GLN A 369 2.28 -2.36 26.55
C GLN A 369 2.34 -0.99 27.25
N GLY A 370 1.21 -0.52 27.78
CA GLY A 370 1.07 0.75 28.50
C GLY A 370 1.02 2.02 27.63
N ARG A 371 1.04 1.88 26.29
CA ARG A 371 1.01 2.99 25.33
C ARG A 371 -0.27 3.01 24.48
N GLU A 372 -0.90 4.17 24.39
CA GLU A 372 -2.18 4.38 23.69
C GLU A 372 -1.99 4.50 22.19
N ASP A 373 -0.92 5.16 21.77
CA ASP A 373 -0.52 5.29 20.38
C ASP A 373 -0.22 3.92 19.75
N TRP A 374 0.44 2.99 20.44
CA TRP A 374 0.65 1.63 19.92
C TRP A 374 -0.66 0.85 19.72
N ALA A 375 -1.65 1.04 20.60
CA ALA A 375 -2.98 0.46 20.40
C ALA A 375 -3.66 1.05 19.16
N GLN A 376 -3.56 2.36 18.96
CA GLN A 376 -4.08 3.04 17.78
C GLN A 376 -3.40 2.56 16.50
N HIS A 377 -2.07 2.50 16.48
CA HIS A 377 -1.28 1.96 15.35
C HIS A 377 -1.76 0.58 14.93
N PHE A 378 -1.82 -0.34 15.89
CA PHE A 378 -2.28 -1.70 15.66
C PHE A 378 -3.72 -1.75 15.12
N ALA A 379 -4.67 -1.10 15.80
CA ALA A 379 -6.10 -1.16 15.46
C ALA A 379 -6.45 -0.42 14.16
N VAL A 380 -5.86 0.74 13.93
CA VAL A 380 -6.09 1.52 12.69
C VAL A 380 -5.47 0.80 11.50
N SER A 381 -4.29 0.21 11.66
CA SER A 381 -3.68 -0.62 10.61
C SER A 381 -4.54 -1.83 10.25
N MET A 382 -5.21 -2.48 11.22
CA MET A 382 -6.19 -3.54 10.93
C MET A 382 -7.33 -3.04 10.04
N ALA A 383 -7.90 -1.88 10.35
CA ALA A 383 -8.97 -1.28 9.55
C ALA A 383 -8.48 -0.86 8.14
N LEU A 384 -7.24 -0.36 8.03
CA LEU A 384 -6.64 -0.03 6.73
C LEU A 384 -6.47 -1.27 5.83
N VAL A 385 -6.22 -2.46 6.38
CA VAL A 385 -6.19 -3.70 5.60
C VAL A 385 -7.55 -4.01 4.97
N GLU A 386 -8.65 -3.74 5.67
CA GLU A 386 -9.99 -3.91 5.09
C GLU A 386 -10.24 -2.89 3.97
N LEU A 387 -9.80 -1.65 4.15
CA LEU A 387 -10.05 -0.57 3.19
C LEU A 387 -9.13 -0.61 1.96
N THR A 388 -7.91 -1.12 2.11
CA THR A 388 -6.84 -0.94 1.11
C THR A 388 -6.05 -2.22 0.80
N GLY A 389 -6.21 -3.29 1.57
CA GLY A 389 -5.36 -4.47 1.48
C GLY A 389 -4.10 -4.38 2.35
N ALA A 390 -3.43 -5.52 2.55
CA ALA A 390 -2.33 -5.64 3.50
C ALA A 390 -1.07 -4.85 3.07
N GLY A 391 -0.71 -4.94 1.78
CA GLY A 391 0.44 -4.24 1.21
C GLY A 391 0.32 -2.72 1.30
N PRO A 392 -0.79 -2.12 0.81
CA PRO A 392 -1.01 -0.67 0.92
C PRO A 392 -1.04 -0.19 2.37
N ALA A 393 -1.68 -0.92 3.29
CA ALA A 393 -1.71 -0.59 4.70
C ALA A 393 -0.30 -0.49 5.32
N LYS A 394 0.60 -1.45 5.05
CA LYS A 394 2.02 -1.38 5.48
C LYS A 394 2.74 -0.16 4.91
N SER A 395 2.50 0.14 3.63
CA SER A 395 3.12 1.29 2.96
C SER A 395 2.66 2.63 3.54
N LEU A 396 1.37 2.73 3.90
CA LEU A 396 0.82 3.92 4.58
C LEU A 396 1.45 4.13 5.95
N GLY A 397 1.61 3.08 6.76
CA GLY A 397 2.32 3.13 8.05
C GLY A 397 3.77 3.62 7.88
N LEU A 398 4.52 3.01 6.95
CA LEU A 398 5.89 3.45 6.66
C LEU A 398 5.97 4.91 6.18
N MET A 399 5.03 5.34 5.35
CA MET A 399 4.97 6.71 4.87
C MET A 399 4.69 7.71 6.01
N LYS A 400 3.84 7.35 6.98
CA LYS A 400 3.61 8.13 8.19
C LYS A 400 4.92 8.31 8.96
N GLU A 401 5.63 7.21 9.26
CA GLU A 401 6.91 7.26 9.99
C GLU A 401 7.99 8.07 9.26
N TRP A 402 8.07 7.91 7.94
CA TRP A 402 8.98 8.70 7.12
C TRP A 402 8.64 10.19 7.16
N ARG A 403 7.35 10.56 7.07
CA ARG A 403 6.91 11.95 7.20
C ARG A 403 7.22 12.50 8.58
N ASP A 404 7.04 11.71 9.64
CA ASP A 404 7.29 12.16 11.00
C ASP A 404 8.78 12.44 11.26
N SER A 405 9.67 11.73 10.56
CA SER A 405 11.12 11.99 10.54
C SER A 405 11.50 13.38 9.99
N GLN A 406 10.64 13.99 9.17
CA GLN A 406 10.89 15.28 8.49
C GLN A 406 10.54 16.52 9.34
N GLY A 407 10.45 16.36 10.66
CA GLY A 407 10.25 17.48 11.60
C GLY A 407 9.00 17.40 12.47
N ARG A 408 8.43 16.20 12.66
CA ARG A 408 7.38 15.95 13.67
C ARG A 408 7.98 15.19 14.85
N SER A 409 7.39 14.07 15.24
CA SER A 409 7.84 13.21 16.34
C SER A 409 9.15 12.45 16.06
N GLY A 410 9.58 12.35 14.79
CA GLY A 410 10.66 11.44 14.38
C GLY A 410 10.13 10.10 13.89
N PHE A 411 10.98 9.31 13.22
CA PHE A 411 10.66 7.95 12.78
C PHE A 411 10.63 6.99 13.98
N SER A 412 9.59 6.16 14.07
CA SER A 412 9.41 5.14 15.12
C SER A 412 9.32 3.73 14.53
N PHE A 413 10.31 2.89 14.84
CA PHE A 413 10.23 1.45 14.53
C PHE A 413 9.22 0.73 15.44
N ALA A 414 8.94 1.26 16.63
CA ALA A 414 7.93 0.70 17.53
C ALA A 414 6.52 0.91 16.96
N ASP A 415 6.23 2.10 16.45
CA ASP A 415 4.95 2.41 15.78
C ASP A 415 4.79 1.54 14.53
N LEU A 416 5.86 1.42 13.71
CA LEU A 416 5.84 0.57 12.53
C LEU A 416 5.64 -0.92 12.86
N ALA A 417 6.22 -1.40 13.97
CA ALA A 417 6.02 -2.77 14.42
C ALA A 417 4.59 -3.01 14.94
N ALA A 418 3.98 -2.02 15.61
CA ALA A 418 2.57 -2.08 15.99
C ALA A 418 1.66 -2.10 14.75
N ASP A 419 1.92 -1.25 13.75
CA ASP A 419 1.23 -1.25 12.46
C ASP A 419 1.30 -2.61 11.78
N TYR A 420 2.52 -3.16 11.65
CA TYR A 420 2.73 -4.42 10.93
C TYR A 420 2.11 -5.60 11.66
N ALA A 421 2.10 -5.60 13.00
CA ALA A 421 1.39 -6.60 13.79
C ALA A 421 -0.13 -6.55 13.55
N GLY A 422 -0.70 -5.35 13.47
CA GLY A 422 -2.12 -5.13 13.13
C GLY A 422 -2.45 -5.61 11.72
N VAL A 423 -1.62 -5.22 10.74
CA VAL A 423 -1.78 -5.69 9.34
C VAL A 423 -1.74 -7.21 9.27
N ARG A 424 -0.78 -7.84 9.96
CA ARG A 424 -0.58 -9.29 9.93
C ARG A 424 -1.79 -10.05 10.50
N LEU A 425 -2.42 -9.53 11.55
CA LEU A 425 -3.63 -10.10 12.14
C LEU A 425 -4.84 -9.94 11.22
N ALA A 426 -5.05 -8.75 10.67
CA ALA A 426 -6.17 -8.47 9.77
C ALA A 426 -6.10 -9.30 8.48
N ASP A 427 -4.91 -9.42 7.89
CA ASP A 427 -4.69 -10.27 6.71
C ASP A 427 -4.98 -11.75 7.00
N ALA A 428 -4.58 -12.24 8.18
CA ALA A 428 -4.87 -13.61 8.58
C ALA A 428 -6.36 -13.87 8.80
N LEU A 429 -7.12 -12.90 9.32
CA LEU A 429 -8.58 -12.98 9.43
C LEU A 429 -9.25 -13.01 8.06
N ARG A 430 -8.85 -12.12 7.13
CA ARG A 430 -9.41 -12.08 5.76
C ARG A 430 -9.14 -13.38 4.99
N GLN A 431 -8.01 -14.03 5.26
CA GLN A 431 -7.64 -15.31 4.67
C GLN A 431 -8.17 -16.53 5.44
N ASN A 432 -9.00 -16.32 6.48
CA ASN A 432 -9.54 -17.37 7.35
C ASN A 432 -8.47 -18.28 8.00
N ARG A 433 -7.24 -17.75 8.20
CA ARG A 433 -6.16 -18.39 8.96
C ARG A 433 -6.28 -18.16 10.46
N VAL A 434 -7.00 -17.11 10.84
CA VAL A 434 -7.47 -16.82 12.19
C VAL A 434 -8.98 -16.63 12.10
N SER A 435 -9.72 -17.12 13.10
CA SER A 435 -11.18 -16.98 13.15
C SER A 435 -11.61 -16.02 14.25
N LEU A 436 -12.78 -15.40 14.10
CA LEU A 436 -13.33 -14.49 15.12
C LEU A 436 -13.64 -15.24 16.42
N GLU A 437 -13.99 -16.52 16.37
CA GLU A 437 -14.22 -17.36 17.56
C GLU A 437 -12.95 -17.53 18.39
N ASN A 438 -11.79 -17.69 17.73
CA ASN A 438 -10.51 -17.76 18.43
C ASN A 438 -10.16 -16.43 19.10
N LEU A 439 -10.49 -15.31 18.45
CA LEU A 439 -10.26 -13.98 19.02
C LEU A 439 -11.19 -13.69 20.19
N ASP A 440 -12.49 -13.97 20.08
CA ASP A 440 -13.48 -13.81 21.14
C ASP A 440 -13.10 -14.58 22.41
N ARG A 441 -12.65 -15.84 22.24
CA ARG A 441 -12.31 -16.72 23.37
C ARG A 441 -11.07 -16.25 24.14
N ASP A 442 -9.94 -16.08 23.46
CA ASP A 442 -8.63 -16.03 24.12
C ASP A 442 -7.67 -14.95 23.57
N PHE A 443 -8.14 -13.93 22.86
CA PHE A 443 -7.22 -12.89 22.35
C PHE A 443 -6.41 -12.25 23.49
N LYS A 444 -5.09 -12.22 23.30
CA LYS A 444 -4.13 -11.49 24.12
C LYS A 444 -3.19 -10.70 23.23
N VAL A 445 -2.84 -9.49 23.64
CA VAL A 445 -1.91 -8.61 22.91
C VAL A 445 -0.57 -9.33 22.72
N ALA A 446 -0.06 -9.97 23.77
CA ALA A 446 1.23 -10.66 23.76
C ALA A 446 1.31 -11.84 22.78
N ASP A 447 0.18 -12.34 22.27
CA ASP A 447 0.15 -13.43 21.30
C ASP A 447 0.40 -12.94 19.87
N PHE A 448 0.13 -11.66 19.58
CA PHE A 448 0.16 -11.11 18.22
C PHE A 448 1.06 -9.89 18.08
N VAL A 449 1.39 -9.22 19.18
CA VAL A 449 2.23 -8.02 19.21
C VAL A 449 3.55 -8.32 19.94
N PRO A 450 4.71 -8.15 19.29
CA PRO A 450 6.00 -8.36 19.92
C PRO A 450 6.31 -7.27 20.95
N GLN A 451 7.37 -7.44 21.74
CA GLN A 451 7.83 -6.37 22.64
C GLN A 451 8.28 -5.14 21.83
N LEU A 452 7.61 -4.01 22.02
CA LEU A 452 7.79 -2.80 21.21
C LEU A 452 8.81 -1.83 21.83
N ALA A 453 8.85 -1.72 23.16
CA ALA A 453 9.72 -0.77 23.89
C ALA A 453 11.22 -0.85 23.55
N PRO A 454 11.80 -2.03 23.20
CA PRO A 454 13.20 -2.09 22.78
C PRO A 454 13.48 -1.52 21.38
N LEU A 455 12.45 -1.23 20.57
CA LEU A 455 12.62 -0.74 19.21
C LEU A 455 12.96 0.76 19.20
N PRO A 456 13.85 1.22 18.30
CA PRO A 456 14.25 2.62 18.28
C PRO A 456 13.12 3.57 17.82
N GLU A 457 13.01 4.73 18.45
CA GLU A 457 12.02 5.76 18.14
C GLU A 457 12.64 7.18 18.15
N GLY A 458 11.87 8.16 17.68
CA GLY A 458 12.30 9.57 17.69
C GLY A 458 13.46 9.88 16.75
N ILE A 459 13.65 9.06 15.70
CA ILE A 459 14.81 9.20 14.81
C ILE A 459 14.56 10.34 13.82
N THR A 460 15.46 11.33 13.81
CA THR A 460 15.37 12.45 12.85
C THR A 460 15.66 11.98 11.42
N ALA A 461 15.25 12.73 10.39
CA ALA A 461 15.61 12.41 9.01
C ALA A 461 17.14 12.30 8.79
N ALA A 462 17.94 13.12 9.48
CA ALA A 462 19.39 13.09 9.40
C ALA A 462 19.98 11.82 10.04
N ASP A 463 19.49 11.44 11.22
CA ASP A 463 19.90 10.21 11.90
C ASP A 463 19.42 8.98 11.15
N PHE A 464 18.21 9.02 10.59
CA PHE A 464 17.66 7.95 9.76
C PHE A 464 18.53 7.72 8.52
N GLN A 465 18.97 8.81 7.87
CA GLN A 465 19.90 8.72 6.75
C GLN A 465 21.28 8.19 7.17
N THR A 466 21.78 8.58 8.35
CA THR A 466 23.13 8.25 8.83
C THR A 466 23.24 6.83 9.37
N LEU A 467 22.31 6.43 10.24
CA LEU A 467 22.31 5.16 10.96
C LEU A 467 21.72 4.02 10.11
N TYR A 468 20.62 4.31 9.41
CA TYR A 468 19.86 3.29 8.71
C TYR A 468 20.08 3.31 7.20
N GLY A 469 20.75 4.34 6.69
CA GLY A 469 20.94 4.56 5.27
C GLY A 469 19.71 5.15 4.57
N GLY A 470 18.70 5.61 5.31
CA GLY A 470 17.41 6.01 4.73
C GLY A 470 16.55 4.82 4.33
N LEU A 471 15.46 5.06 3.61
CA LEU A 471 14.49 4.01 3.25
C LEU A 471 15.08 2.88 2.41
N MET A 472 16.11 3.16 1.62
CA MET A 472 16.78 2.19 0.77
C MET A 472 18.09 1.65 1.39
N GLY A 473 18.30 1.91 2.68
CA GLY A 473 19.50 1.49 3.38
C GLY A 473 19.43 0.02 3.83
N ARG A 474 20.57 -0.65 3.82
CA ARG A 474 20.66 -2.07 4.24
C ARG A 474 20.23 -2.24 5.70
N GLN A 475 20.66 -1.34 6.56
CA GLN A 475 20.36 -1.35 7.99
C GLN A 475 18.86 -1.14 8.23
N PHE A 476 18.21 -0.28 7.44
CA PHE A 476 16.75 -0.14 7.46
C PHE A 476 16.06 -1.45 7.07
N SER A 477 16.43 -2.06 5.94
CA SER A 477 15.86 -3.34 5.49
C SER A 477 16.05 -4.44 6.54
N GLN A 478 17.22 -4.54 7.15
CA GLN A 478 17.48 -5.52 8.22
C GLN A 478 16.62 -5.30 9.46
N MET A 479 16.33 -4.03 9.80
CA MET A 479 15.42 -3.71 10.89
C MET A 479 13.98 -4.12 10.56
N LEU A 480 13.51 -3.86 9.34
CA LEU A 480 12.19 -4.32 8.89
C LEU A 480 12.09 -5.85 8.93
N ASP A 481 13.07 -6.56 8.37
CA ASP A 481 13.11 -8.03 8.37
C ASP A 481 13.05 -8.57 9.82
N ARG A 482 13.76 -7.93 10.75
CA ARG A 482 13.73 -8.29 12.17
C ARG A 482 12.36 -8.06 12.79
N ILE A 483 11.70 -6.94 12.50
CA ILE A 483 10.35 -6.63 12.99
C ILE A 483 9.37 -7.70 12.50
N GLU A 484 9.36 -7.98 11.19
CA GLU A 484 8.46 -8.99 10.61
C GLU A 484 8.72 -10.38 11.18
N THR A 485 9.98 -10.79 11.31
CA THR A 485 10.35 -12.07 11.93
C THR A 485 9.85 -12.16 13.37
N THR A 486 10.05 -11.12 14.17
CA THR A 486 9.62 -11.11 15.58
C THR A 486 8.10 -11.17 15.70
N ILE A 487 7.37 -10.53 14.78
CA ILE A 487 5.91 -10.65 14.69
C ILE A 487 5.53 -12.10 14.39
N ASP A 488 6.10 -12.73 13.36
CA ASP A 488 5.78 -14.12 12.97
C ASP A 488 6.22 -15.18 14.00
N GLU A 489 7.10 -14.83 14.92
CA GLU A 489 7.51 -15.66 16.06
C GLU A 489 6.63 -15.47 17.30
N ALA A 490 5.70 -14.51 17.31
CA ALA A 490 4.85 -14.28 18.46
C ALA A 490 4.02 -15.54 18.82
N PRO A 491 3.75 -15.79 20.10
CA PRO A 491 3.19 -17.06 20.57
C PRO A 491 1.87 -17.48 19.90
N GLY A 492 1.02 -16.53 19.52
CA GLY A 492 -0.24 -16.80 18.82
C GLY A 492 -0.02 -17.44 17.46
N TRP A 493 0.94 -16.94 16.68
CA TRP A 493 1.29 -17.49 15.36
C TRP A 493 1.92 -18.87 15.45
N ALA A 494 2.74 -19.11 16.47
CA ALA A 494 3.33 -20.43 16.70
C ALA A 494 2.26 -21.51 16.97
N ARG A 495 1.25 -21.20 17.80
CA ARG A 495 0.15 -22.13 18.10
C ARG A 495 -0.70 -22.44 16.87
N LEU A 496 -0.99 -21.43 16.04
CA LEU A 496 -1.76 -21.59 14.81
C LEU A 496 -1.05 -22.44 13.75
N ARG A 497 0.29 -22.39 13.68
CA ARG A 497 1.07 -23.28 12.79
C ARG A 497 0.99 -24.74 13.22
N GLN A 498 0.96 -25.01 14.53
CA GLN A 498 0.89 -26.36 15.08
C GLN A 498 -0.50 -27.00 14.84
N SER A 499 -1.58 -26.24 14.98
CA SER A 499 -2.96 -26.72 14.76
C SER A 499 -3.31 -27.04 13.30
N VAL A 500 -2.48 -26.64 12.32
CA VAL A 500 -2.65 -26.98 10.89
C VAL A 500 -1.86 -28.25 10.52
N SER A 501 -0.94 -28.70 11.39
CA SER A 501 -0.12 -29.89 11.17
C SER A 501 -0.66 -31.15 11.87
N GLU A 502 -1.73 -31.00 12.67
CA GLU A 502 -2.56 -32.06 13.25
C GLU A 502 -3.87 -32.18 12.46
#